data_AF-A0A069IKN2-F1
#
_entry.id   AF-A0A069IKN2-F1
#
_cell.length_a   1.000
_cell.length_b   1.000
_cell.length_c   1.000
_cell.angle_alpha   90.00
_cell.angle_beta   90.00
_cell.angle_gamma   90.00
#
_symmetry.space_group_name_H-M   'P 1'
#
loop_
_entity.id
_entity.type
_entity.pdbx_description
1 polymer ?
#
loop_
_entity_poly.entity_id
_entity_poly.type
_entity_poly.pdbx_seq_one_letter_code
_entity_poly.pdbx_strand_id
1 'polypeptide(L)' 'MAAWRVLLLNAQRAQDCFASWEEFGLAFIAGRRQWVAAFRADPMGKTFDEASLHRLLAPPKGVWATLAWPDLPAFSPEPL' A
#
# COMPACT_ATOMS: atom_id res chain seq x y z
N MET A 1 6.01 8.44 18.76
CA MET A 1 7.17 8.06 17.94
C MET A 1 7.13 6.60 17.45
N ALA A 2 6.74 5.61 18.26
CA ALA A 2 6.71 4.20 17.84
C ALA A 2 5.80 3.89 16.64
N ALA A 3 4.59 4.48 16.59
CA ALA A 3 3.64 4.22 15.50
C ALA A 3 4.18 4.60 14.11
N TRP A 4 4.94 5.69 14.01
CA TRP A 4 5.52 6.13 12.74
C TRP A 4 6.57 5.16 12.21
N ARG A 5 7.37 4.59 13.13
CA ARG A 5 8.37 3.58 12.78
C ARG A 5 7.71 2.32 12.20
N VAL A 6 6.58 1.90 12.74
CA VAL A 6 5.83 0.74 12.25
C VAL A 6 5.30 0.99 10.84
N LEU A 7 4.76 2.19 10.57
CA LEU A 7 4.28 2.54 9.23
C LEU A 7 5.41 2.53 8.19
N LEU A 8 6.59 3.09 8.53
CA LEU A 8 7.76 3.08 7.65
C LEU A 8 8.27 1.65 7.38
N LEU A 9 8.32 0.80 8.42
CA LEU A 9 8.70 -0.61 8.26
C LEU A 9 7.71 -1.40 7.38
N ASN A 10 6.41 -1.12 7.51
CA ASN A 10 5.39 -1.75 6.65
C ASN A 10 5.52 -1.27 5.20
N ALA A 11 5.83 0.00 4.97
CA ALA A 11 6.08 0.52 3.63
C ALA A 11 7.31 -0.15 3.00
N GLN A 12 8.42 -0.27 3.73
CA GLN A 12 9.61 -1.00 3.27
C GLN A 12 9.27 -2.44 2.90
N ARG A 13 8.58 -3.15 3.80
CA ARG A 13 8.26 -4.55 3.56
C ARG A 13 7.33 -4.75 2.38
N ALA A 14 6.42 -3.81 2.13
CA ALA A 14 5.60 -3.83 0.94
C ALA A 14 6.46 -3.66 -0.33
N GLN A 15 7.45 -2.76 -0.32
CA GLN A 15 8.39 -2.59 -1.43
C GLN A 15 9.29 -3.82 -1.64
N ASP A 16 9.65 -4.53 -0.56
CA ASP A 16 10.43 -5.77 -0.65
C ASP A 16 9.61 -6.93 -1.25
N CYS A 17 8.29 -6.89 -1.11
CA CYS A 17 7.38 -7.97 -1.55
C CYS A 17 6.73 -7.73 -2.91
N PHE A 18 6.60 -6.49 -3.37
CA PHE A 18 5.82 -6.13 -4.57
C PHE A 18 6.60 -5.17 -5.46
N ALA A 19 6.58 -5.41 -6.78
CA ALA A 19 7.34 -4.64 -7.75
C ALA A 19 6.75 -3.26 -8.05
N SER A 20 5.47 -3.02 -7.72
CA SER A 20 4.79 -1.75 -8.01
C SER A 20 3.66 -1.45 -7.02
N TRP A 21 3.21 -0.18 -7.00
CA TRP A 21 1.97 0.23 -6.34
C TRP A 21 0.75 -0.56 -6.82
N GLU A 22 0.69 -0.91 -8.11
CA GLU A 22 -0.41 -1.71 -8.68
C GLU A 22 -0.41 -3.13 -8.12
N GLU A 23 0.74 -3.78 -8.10
CA GLU A 23 0.88 -5.14 -7.57
C GLU A 23 0.54 -5.20 -6.07
N PHE A 24 1.04 -4.24 -5.29
CA PHE A 24 0.67 -4.08 -3.88
C PHE A 24 -0.85 -3.89 -3.70
N GLY A 25 -1.46 -3.03 -4.52
CA GLY A 25 -2.90 -2.75 -4.46
C GLY A 25 -3.76 -3.98 -4.77
N LEU A 26 -3.40 -4.74 -5.80
CA LEU A 26 -4.09 -5.98 -6.18
C LEU A 26 -3.94 -7.05 -5.08
N ALA A 27 -2.73 -7.21 -4.52
CA ALA A 27 -2.49 -8.11 -3.41
C ALA A 27 -3.30 -7.73 -2.16
N PHE A 28 -3.41 -6.44 -1.85
CA PHE A 28 -4.24 -5.95 -0.75
C PHE A 28 -5.72 -6.27 -0.97
N ILE A 29 -6.26 -6.05 -2.17
CA ILE A 29 -7.64 -6.41 -2.52
C ILE A 29 -7.88 -7.91 -2.32
N ALA A 30 -6.98 -8.75 -2.83
CA ALA A 30 -7.10 -10.20 -2.71
C ALA A 30 -7.03 -10.66 -1.24
N GLY A 31 -6.05 -10.19 -0.47
CA GLY A 31 -5.91 -10.51 0.94
C GLY A 31 -7.12 -10.05 1.77
N ARG A 32 -7.65 -8.87 1.48
CA ARG A 32 -8.85 -8.35 2.15
C ARG A 32 -10.09 -9.18 1.84
N ARG A 33 -10.29 -9.60 0.59
CA ARG A 33 -11.40 -10.50 0.21
C ARG A 33 -11.34 -11.80 1.01
N GLN A 34 -10.15 -12.39 1.16
CA GLN A 34 -9.95 -13.59 1.97
C GLN A 34 -10.22 -13.34 3.47
N TRP A 35 -9.70 -12.25 4.02
CA TRP A 35 -9.90 -11.89 5.43
C TRP A 35 -11.38 -11.69 5.78
N VAL A 36 -12.09 -10.88 4.99
CA VAL A 36 -13.52 -10.61 5.23
C VAL A 36 -14.34 -11.90 5.09
N ALA A 37 -14.03 -12.74 4.10
CA ALA A 37 -14.69 -14.03 3.94
C ALA A 37 -14.48 -14.96 5.15
N ALA A 38 -13.26 -14.99 5.71
CA ALA A 38 -12.91 -15.85 6.83
C ALA A 38 -13.47 -15.35 8.18
N PHE A 39 -13.41 -14.04 8.44
CA PHE A 39 -13.68 -13.48 9.76
C PHE A 39 -14.99 -12.68 9.86
N ARG A 40 -15.70 -12.46 8.75
CA ARG A 40 -16.94 -11.65 8.64
C ARG A 40 -16.85 -10.26 9.26
N ALA A 41 -15.63 -9.75 9.44
CA ALA A 41 -15.35 -8.45 9.99
C ALA A 41 -14.62 -7.64 8.93
N ASP A 42 -15.16 -6.46 8.62
CA ASP A 42 -14.50 -5.47 7.78
C ASP A 42 -14.07 -4.27 8.65
N PRO A 43 -12.86 -4.31 9.24
CA PRO A 43 -12.39 -3.24 10.12
C PRO A 43 -12.18 -1.90 9.38
N MET A 44 -12.14 -1.91 8.04
CA MET A 44 -11.96 -0.70 7.25
C MET A 44 -13.29 0.05 7.03
N GLY A 45 -14.43 -0.65 7.15
CA GLY A 45 -15.78 -0.09 7.04
C GLY A 45 -16.14 0.55 5.70
N LYS A 46 -15.22 0.56 4.73
CA LYS A 46 -15.36 1.11 3.39
C LYS A 46 -14.70 0.18 2.37
N THR A 47 -15.36 -0.03 1.24
CA THR A 47 -14.85 -0.88 0.17
C THR A 47 -13.57 -0.29 -0.44
N PHE A 48 -12.51 -1.09 -0.50
CA PHE A 48 -11.37 -0.88 -1.37
C PHE A 48 -11.38 -1.95 -2.47
N ASP A 49 -11.55 -1.53 -3.71
CA ASP A 49 -11.73 -2.35 -4.91
C ASP A 49 -10.83 -1.86 -6.06
N GLU A 50 -10.89 -2.55 -7.20
CA GLU A 50 -10.07 -2.22 -8.38
C GLU A 50 -10.36 -0.81 -8.90
N ALA A 51 -11.62 -0.34 -8.83
CA ALA A 51 -11.95 1.04 -9.20
C ALA A 51 -11.27 2.06 -8.28
N SER A 52 -11.16 1.76 -6.99
CA SER A 52 -10.41 2.57 -6.02
C SER A 52 -8.92 2.57 -6.31
N LEU A 53 -8.36 1.40 -6.64
CA LEU A 53 -6.97 1.27 -7.04
C LEU A 53 -6.67 2.07 -8.31
N HIS A 54 -7.49 1.94 -9.35
CA HIS A 54 -7.32 2.72 -10.59
C HIS A 54 -7.35 4.23 -10.33
N ARG A 55 -8.22 4.72 -9.43
CA ARG A 55 -8.21 6.15 -9.06
C ARG A 55 -6.91 6.58 -8.38
N LEU A 56 -6.30 5.73 -7.56
CA LEU A 56 -5.02 6.01 -6.92
C LEU A 56 -3.84 5.98 -7.89
N LEU A 57 -3.93 5.16 -8.94
CA LEU A 57 -2.90 5.00 -9.96
C LEU A 57 -3.05 5.95 -11.16
N ALA A 58 -4.18 6.67 -11.29
CA ALA A 58 -4.47 7.50 -12.46
C ALA A 58 -3.70 8.84 -12.45
N PRO A 59 -2.68 9.05 -13.30
CA PRO A 59 -2.00 10.33 -13.38
C PRO A 59 -2.91 11.44 -13.95
N PRO A 60 -2.68 12.72 -13.61
CA PRO A 60 -1.71 13.21 -12.63
C PRO A 60 -2.29 13.29 -11.21
N LYS A 61 -3.54 12.86 -10.99
CA LYS A 61 -4.30 13.13 -9.77
C LYS A 61 -4.25 11.99 -8.74
N GLY A 62 -3.86 10.80 -9.18
CA GLY A 62 -3.74 9.62 -8.35
C GLY A 62 -2.54 9.76 -7.40
N VAL A 63 -2.80 9.73 -6.09
CA VAL A 63 -1.75 9.94 -5.07
C VAL A 63 -0.64 8.90 -5.18
N TRP A 64 -0.95 7.65 -5.54
CA TRP A 64 0.08 6.61 -5.73
C TRP A 64 0.85 6.81 -7.02
N ALA A 65 0.23 7.37 -8.05
CA ALA A 65 0.90 7.72 -9.31
C ALA A 65 1.96 8.82 -9.13
N THR A 66 1.85 9.64 -8.08
CA THR A 66 2.79 10.73 -7.79
C THR A 66 3.93 10.34 -6.84
N LEU A 67 3.90 9.13 -6.29
CA LEU A 67 4.89 8.64 -5.34
C LEU A 67 5.81 7.61 -6.00
N ALA A 68 7.10 7.70 -5.72
CA ALA A 68 8.06 6.69 -6.17
C ALA A 68 7.73 5.31 -5.59
N TRP A 69 7.97 4.27 -6.37
CA TRP A 69 7.98 2.89 -5.91
C TRP A 69 9.06 2.10 -6.66
N PRO A 70 10.03 1.50 -5.95
CA PRO A 70 10.30 1.67 -4.51
C PRO A 70 10.70 3.12 -4.19
N ASP A 71 10.47 3.53 -2.95
CA ASP A 71 10.97 4.80 -2.41
C ASP A 71 12.26 4.53 -1.62
N LEU A 72 12.91 5.56 -1.11
CA LEU A 72 14.10 5.40 -0.25
C LEU A 72 13.80 4.49 0.94
N PRO A 73 14.74 3.60 1.31
CA PRO A 73 14.48 2.71 2.42
C PRO A 73 14.21 3.44 3.72
N ALA A 74 13.25 2.93 4.50
CA ALA A 74 12.73 3.57 5.72
C ALA A 74 13.78 4.09 6.72
N PHE A 75 14.97 3.50 6.76
CA PHE A 75 16.08 3.90 7.62
C PHE A 75 17.44 4.04 6.90
N SER A 76 17.43 4.15 5.57
CA SER A 76 18.62 4.55 4.83
C SER A 76 18.62 6.07 4.67
N PRO A 77 19.57 6.80 5.26
CA PRO A 77 19.74 8.20 4.91
C PRO A 77 20.22 8.28 3.46
N GLU A 78 19.67 9.20 2.65
CA GLU A 78 20.40 9.64 1.46
C GLU A 78 21.79 10.12 1.89
N PRO A 79 22.86 9.84 1.13
CA PRO A 79 24.07 10.63 1.28
C PRO A 79 23.69 12.08 0.95
N LEU A 80 23.95 12.99 1.89
CA LEU A 80 23.92 14.44 1.64
C LEU A 80 24.77 14.82 0.43
#